data_AF-A0A9W6ZSK0-F1
#
_entry.id   AF-A0A9W6ZSK0-F1
#
_cell.length_a   1.000
_cell.length_b   1.000
_cell.length_c   1.000
_cell.angle_alpha   90.00
_cell.angle_beta   90.00
_cell.angle_gamma   90.00
#
_symmetry.space_group_name_H-M   'P 1'
#
loop_
_entity.id
_entity.type
_entity.pdbx_description
1 polymer ?
#
loop_
_entity_poly.entity_id
_entity_poly.type
_entity_poly.pdbx_seq_one_letter_code
_entity_poly.pdbx_strand_id
1 'polypeptide(L)'
;MVLKIILELTSILVYNDYEEEIPEKDTIVKIMVIACAGLLLSFASLLLCMKIEYIGKFTSTETSSQSTQDYFTRHKDDKQRFRVFAVHEVKWKGAIGGEVKAWVNERLPAWVESRPEWLDKQKVTTIPK
;
A
#
# COMPACT_ATOMS: atom_id res chain seq x y z
N MET A 1 -10.95 21.68 13.46
CA MET A 1 -11.09 23.16 13.55
C MET A 1 -10.55 23.84 12.29
N VAL A 2 -9.28 23.63 11.93
CA VAL A 2 -8.66 24.22 10.71
C VAL A 2 -9.39 23.86 9.41
N LEU A 3 -9.74 22.58 9.22
CA LEU A 3 -10.46 22.13 8.00
C LEU A 3 -11.83 22.80 7.84
N LYS A 4 -12.54 23.05 8.95
CA LYS A 4 -13.85 23.71 8.96
C LYS A 4 -13.71 25.18 8.55
N ILE A 5 -12.67 25.87 9.04
CA ILE A 5 -12.37 27.26 8.67
C ILE A 5 -11.99 27.36 7.18
N ILE A 6 -11.21 26.41 6.66
CA ILE A 6 -10.84 26.39 5.23
C ILE A 6 -12.07 26.15 4.34
N LEU A 7 -12.96 25.22 4.72
CA LEU A 7 -14.19 24.94 3.97
C LEU A 7 -15.17 26.13 4.00
N GLU A 8 -15.28 26.82 5.12
CA GLU A 8 -16.12 28.02 5.24
C GLU A 8 -15.57 29.18 4.40
N LEU A 9 -14.26 29.43 4.43
CA LEU A 9 -13.64 30.49 3.64
C LEU A 9 -13.68 30.21 2.13
N THR A 10 -13.48 28.95 1.72
CA THR A 10 -13.63 28.55 0.32
C THR A 10 -15.07 28.63 -0.13
N SER A 11 -16.04 28.24 0.70
CA SER A 11 -17.46 28.40 0.40
C SER A 11 -17.86 29.87 0.25
N ILE A 12 -17.37 30.78 1.09
CA ILE A 12 -17.69 32.21 1.02
C ILE A 12 -17.08 32.85 -0.23
N LEU A 13 -15.82 32.53 -0.56
CA LEU A 13 -15.15 33.04 -1.75
C LEU A 13 -15.78 32.52 -3.04
N VAL A 14 -16.17 31.25 -3.05
CA VAL A 14 -16.88 30.63 -4.18
C VAL A 14 -18.29 31.22 -4.31
N TYR A 15 -19.02 31.43 -3.21
CA TYR A 15 -20.39 31.98 -3.24
C TYR A 15 -20.43 33.45 -3.69
N ASN A 16 -19.47 34.28 -3.28
CA ASN A 16 -19.38 35.68 -3.73
C ASN A 16 -19.08 35.81 -5.24
N ASP A 17 -18.45 34.81 -5.86
CA ASP A 17 -18.08 34.82 -7.29
C ASP A 17 -19.22 34.34 -8.20
N TYR A 18 -20.24 33.66 -7.64
CA TYR A 18 -21.40 33.14 -8.39
C TYR A 18 -22.52 34.17 -8.61
N GLU A 19 -22.45 35.34 -7.96
CA GLU A 19 -23.45 36.40 -8.13
C GLU A 19 -23.23 37.23 -9.42
N GLU A 20 -22.08 37.08 -10.08
CA GLU A 20 -21.79 37.67 -11.40
C GLU A 20 -22.04 36.67 -12.56
N GLU A 21 -22.65 37.19 -13.63
CA GLU A 21 -23.05 36.51 -14.86
C GLU A 21 -21.95 35.62 -15.47
N ILE A 22 -22.33 34.51 -16.13
CA ILE A 22 -21.49 33.46 -16.79
C ILE A 22 -19.97 33.64 -16.55
N PRO A 23 -19.34 32.82 -15.68
CA PRO A 23 -17.98 33.07 -15.23
C PRO A 23 -17.01 33.12 -16.40
N GLU A 24 -16.32 34.24 -16.53
CA GLU A 24 -15.28 34.44 -17.51
C GLU A 24 -14.17 33.38 -17.30
N LYS A 25 -13.42 33.04 -18.36
CA LYS A 25 -12.38 32.00 -18.28
C LYS A 25 -11.36 32.27 -17.16
N ASP A 26 -11.10 33.53 -16.86
CA ASP A 26 -10.19 33.95 -15.79
C ASP A 26 -10.72 33.58 -14.39
N THR A 27 -12.02 33.74 -14.17
CA THR A 27 -12.72 33.34 -12.94
C THR A 27 -12.66 31.82 -12.72
N ILE A 28 -12.90 31.04 -13.78
CA ILE A 28 -12.80 29.57 -13.72
C ILE A 28 -11.38 29.12 -13.35
N VAL A 29 -10.35 29.77 -13.91
CA VAL A 29 -8.95 29.46 -13.59
C VAL A 29 -8.64 29.80 -12.13
N LYS A 30 -9.10 30.95 -11.62
CA LYS A 30 -8.91 31.34 -10.21
C LYS A 30 -9.55 30.32 -9.26
N ILE A 31 -10.79 29.90 -9.53
CA ILE A 31 -11.49 28.88 -8.73
C ILE A 31 -10.71 27.57 -8.75
N MET A 32 -10.21 27.13 -9.91
CA MET A 32 -9.42 25.92 -10.03
C MET A 32 -8.12 25.99 -9.21
N VAL A 33 -7.41 27.12 -9.27
CA VAL A 33 -6.18 27.33 -8.49
C VAL A 33 -6.45 27.32 -7.00
N ILE A 34 -7.52 27.98 -6.53
CA ILE A 34 -7.91 28.00 -5.12
C ILE A 34 -8.30 26.59 -4.65
N ALA A 35 -9.06 25.84 -5.44
CA ALA A 35 -9.43 24.47 -5.12
C ALA A 35 -8.21 23.55 -5.02
N CYS A 36 -7.28 23.64 -5.97
CA CYS A 36 -6.00 22.90 -5.92
C CYS A 36 -5.16 23.27 -4.69
N ALA A 37 -5.05 24.56 -4.37
CA ALA A 37 -4.34 25.02 -3.17
C ALA A 37 -5.00 24.50 -1.88
N GLY A 38 -6.33 24.52 -1.81
CA GLY A 38 -7.10 24.00 -0.67
C GLY A 38 -6.91 22.49 -0.48
N LEU A 39 -6.86 21.72 -1.58
CA LEU A 39 -6.56 20.28 -1.53
C LEU A 39 -5.15 20.00 -1.01
N LEU A 40 -4.15 20.73 -1.52
CA LEU A 40 -2.76 20.59 -1.06
C LEU A 40 -2.60 20.95 0.42
N LEU A 41 -3.23 22.04 0.87
CA LEU A 41 -3.23 22.45 2.28
C LEU A 41 -3.92 21.41 3.17
N SER A 42 -5.06 20.88 2.73
CA SER A 42 -5.79 19.83 3.46
C SER A 42 -4.95 18.56 3.59
N PHE A 43 -4.33 18.12 2.50
CA PHE A 43 -3.43 16.96 2.49
C PHE A 43 -2.21 17.19 3.39
N ALA A 44 -1.56 18.35 3.29
CA ALA A 44 -0.42 18.70 4.14
C ALA A 44 -0.81 18.74 5.64
N SER A 45 -1.99 19.28 5.96
CA SER A 45 -2.48 19.30 7.34
C SER A 45 -2.73 17.89 7.89
N LEU A 46 -3.20 16.96 7.05
CA LEU A 46 -3.38 15.55 7.42
C LEU A 46 -2.04 14.87 7.68
N LEU A 47 -1.02 15.14 6.86
CA LEU A 47 0.34 14.64 7.08
C LEU A 47 0.94 15.16 8.39
N LEU A 48 0.71 16.43 8.73
CA LEU A 48 1.19 17.04 9.98
C LEU A 48 0.41 16.57 11.22
N CYS A 49 -0.86 16.20 11.05
CA CYS A 49 -1.69 15.70 12.14
C CYS A 49 -1.42 14.21 12.43
N MET A 50 -0.83 13.48 11.47
CA MET A 50 -0.28 12.16 11.74
C MET A 50 0.91 12.26 12.68
N LYS A 51 0.95 11.35 13.67
CA LYS A 51 2.12 11.18 14.53
C LYS A 51 3.35 10.89 13.65
N ILE A 52 4.40 11.70 13.78
CA ILE A 52 5.65 11.61 13.02
C ILE A 52 6.24 10.19 13.08
N GLU A 53 6.09 9.51 14.21
CA GLU A 53 6.49 8.12 14.45
C GLU A 53 5.88 7.08 13.47
N TYR A 54 4.78 7.43 12.79
CA TYR A 54 4.08 6.54 11.86
C TYR A 54 4.39 6.85 10.39
N ILE A 55 4.94 8.03 10.08
CA ILE A 55 5.27 8.42 8.69
C ILE A 55 6.26 7.41 8.07
N GLY A 56 7.26 6.97 8.84
CA GLY A 56 8.25 5.97 8.39
C GLY A 56 7.83 4.50 8.51
N LYS A 57 6.68 4.19 9.15
CA LYS A 57 6.20 2.80 9.29
C LYS A 57 5.25 2.39 8.15
N PHE A 58 4.51 3.35 7.61
CA PHE A 58 3.55 3.10 6.53
C PHE A 58 4.10 3.37 5.14
N THR A 59 5.21 4.12 5.03
CA THR A 59 5.86 4.40 3.75
C THR A 59 7.15 3.58 3.65
N SER A 60 7.06 2.40 3.04
CA SER A 60 8.25 1.69 2.56
C SER A 60 8.42 1.98 1.08
N THR A 61 9.64 2.34 0.67
CA THR A 61 10.01 2.52 -0.74
C THR A 61 10.28 1.17 -1.42
N GLU A 62 10.17 0.06 -0.68
CA GLU A 62 10.40 -1.28 -1.21
C GLU A 62 9.35 -1.66 -2.26
N THR A 63 9.81 -2.20 -3.38
CA THR A 63 8.90 -2.75 -4.39
C THR A 63 8.17 -3.96 -3.82
N SER A 64 6.96 -4.25 -4.31
CA SER A 64 6.20 -5.44 -3.87
C SER A 64 6.99 -6.75 -4.00
N SER A 65 7.87 -6.86 -5.00
CA SER A 65 8.79 -8.00 -5.16
C SER A 65 9.85 -8.04 -4.06
N GLN A 66 10.49 -6.92 -3.75
CA GLN A 66 11.48 -6.82 -2.66
C GLN A 66 10.85 -7.15 -1.32
N SER A 67 9.66 -6.60 -1.03
CA SER A 67 8.93 -6.89 0.20
C SER A 67 8.58 -8.39 0.33
N THR A 68 8.20 -9.05 -0.77
CA THR A 68 7.92 -10.50 -0.77
C THR A 68 9.18 -11.32 -0.49
N GLN A 69 10.31 -10.93 -1.10
CA GLN A 69 11.60 -11.62 -0.94
C GLN A 69 12.13 -11.45 0.49
N ASP A 70 12.14 -10.21 0.98
CA ASP A 70 12.55 -9.88 2.33
C ASP A 70 11.65 -10.55 3.39
N TYR A 71 10.34 -10.66 3.13
CA TYR A 71 9.43 -11.44 3.97
C TYR A 71 9.85 -12.91 4.08
N PHE A 72 10.17 -13.56 2.95
CA PHE A 72 10.64 -14.94 2.97
C PHE A 72 11.95 -15.11 3.77
N THR A 73 12.89 -14.19 3.60
CA THR A 73 14.21 -14.25 4.24
C THR A 73 14.17 -13.90 5.74
N ARG A 74 13.37 -12.91 6.16
CA ARG A 74 13.25 -12.47 7.55
C ARG A 74 12.54 -13.49 8.45
N HIS A 75 11.52 -14.15 7.92
CA HIS A 75 10.77 -15.15 8.68
C HIS A 75 11.51 -16.48 8.71
N LYS A 76 11.47 -17.19 9.85
CA LYS A 76 12.05 -18.55 10.00
C LYS A 76 10.97 -19.63 10.11
N ASP A 77 9.74 -19.23 10.40
CA ASP A 77 8.60 -20.12 10.50
C ASP A 77 8.11 -20.56 9.11
N ASP A 78 7.87 -21.86 8.94
CA ASP A 78 7.48 -22.45 7.67
C ASP A 78 6.13 -21.92 7.19
N LYS A 79 5.16 -21.74 8.09
CA LYS A 79 3.82 -21.21 7.74
C LYS A 79 3.90 -19.77 7.25
N GLN A 80 4.77 -18.95 7.86
CA GLN A 80 5.04 -17.59 7.39
C GLN A 80 5.71 -17.62 6.01
N ARG A 81 6.80 -18.38 5.84
CA ARG A 81 7.50 -18.50 4.55
C ARG A 81 6.60 -18.99 3.42
N PHE A 82 5.65 -19.87 3.72
CA PHE A 82 4.70 -20.40 2.74
C PHE A 82 3.85 -19.32 2.05
N ARG A 83 3.68 -18.14 2.67
CA ARG A 83 2.97 -17.01 2.06
C ARG A 83 3.61 -16.52 0.75
N VAL A 84 4.87 -16.87 0.48
CA VAL A 84 5.52 -16.59 -0.81
C VAL A 84 4.74 -17.18 -2.00
N PHE A 85 4.03 -18.31 -1.80
CA PHE A 85 3.19 -18.94 -2.82
C PHE A 85 1.80 -18.30 -2.97
N ALA A 86 1.38 -17.46 -2.03
CA ALA A 86 0.12 -16.73 -2.12
C ALA A 86 0.21 -15.52 -3.07
N VAL A 87 1.42 -15.14 -3.48
CA VAL A 87 1.66 -14.04 -4.42
C VAL A 87 2.21 -14.56 -5.74
N HIS A 88 2.09 -13.75 -6.80
CA HIS A 88 2.48 -14.13 -8.16
C HIS A 88 3.96 -14.56 -8.25
N GLU A 89 4.25 -15.65 -8.98
CA GLU A 89 5.60 -16.24 -9.03
C GLU A 89 6.69 -15.28 -9.50
N VAL A 90 6.36 -14.36 -10.42
CA VAL A 90 7.28 -13.31 -10.92
C VAL A 90 7.89 -12.47 -9.80
N LYS A 91 7.22 -12.33 -8.65
CA LYS A 91 7.72 -11.52 -7.53
C LYS A 91 8.89 -12.15 -6.79
N TRP A 92 9.04 -13.47 -6.82
CA TRP A 92 10.04 -14.19 -6.03
C TRP A 92 10.94 -15.13 -6.86
N LYS A 93 10.44 -15.68 -7.97
CA LYS A 93 11.15 -16.68 -8.79
C LYS A 93 12.50 -16.20 -9.32
N GLY A 94 12.62 -14.92 -9.69
CA GLY A 94 13.85 -14.35 -10.24
C GLY A 94 14.98 -14.16 -9.23
N ALA A 95 14.66 -13.77 -7.99
CA ALA A 95 15.67 -13.46 -6.98
C ALA A 95 15.92 -14.61 -6.00
N ILE A 96 14.85 -15.24 -5.49
CA ILE A 96 14.91 -16.26 -4.44
C ILE A 96 14.36 -17.62 -4.90
N GLY A 97 14.10 -17.80 -6.19
CA GLY A 97 13.49 -19.04 -6.71
C GLY A 97 14.29 -20.30 -6.39
N GLY A 98 15.63 -20.21 -6.38
CA GLY A 98 16.50 -21.31 -5.97
C GLY A 98 16.37 -21.65 -4.49
N GLU A 99 16.39 -20.63 -3.63
CA GLU A 99 16.26 -20.79 -2.17
C GLU A 99 14.89 -21.35 -1.78
N VAL A 100 13.82 -20.86 -2.40
CA VAL A 100 12.46 -21.36 -2.17
C VAL A 100 12.36 -22.83 -2.57
N LYS A 101 12.94 -23.23 -3.71
CA LYS A 101 12.95 -24.64 -4.15
C LYS A 101 13.75 -25.53 -3.20
N ALA A 102 14.93 -25.09 -2.78
CA ALA A 102 15.75 -25.84 -1.83
C ALA A 102 15.03 -26.02 -0.48
N TRP A 103 14.42 -24.96 0.05
CA TRP A 103 13.63 -24.99 1.28
C TRP A 103 12.43 -25.92 1.17
N VAL A 104 11.68 -25.88 0.06
CA VAL A 104 10.56 -26.81 -0.17
C VAL A 104 11.07 -28.25 -0.19
N ASN A 105 12.14 -28.55 -0.92
CA ASN A 105 12.67 -29.91 -1.00
C ASN A 105 13.14 -30.46 0.35
N GLU A 106 13.70 -29.61 1.21
CA GLU A 106 14.13 -29.97 2.56
C GLU A 106 12.94 -30.21 3.50
N ARG A 107 11.92 -29.34 3.44
CA ARG A 107 10.79 -29.38 4.39
C ARG A 107 9.64 -30.27 3.96
N LEU A 108 9.47 -30.54 2.67
CA LEU A 108 8.38 -31.34 2.13
C LEU A 108 8.27 -32.73 2.78
N PRO A 109 9.37 -33.50 2.99
CA PRO A 109 9.29 -34.79 3.68
C PRO A 109 8.73 -34.65 5.11
N ALA A 110 9.19 -33.65 5.85
CA ALA A 110 8.73 -33.38 7.21
C ALA A 110 7.25 -32.96 7.27
N TRP A 111 6.79 -32.18 6.29
CA TRP A 111 5.38 -31.79 6.19
C TRP A 111 4.45 -32.95 5.80
N VAL A 112 4.94 -33.90 5.00
CA VAL A 112 4.19 -35.10 4.64
C VAL A 112 3.98 -36.00 5.85
N GLU A 113 5.00 -36.14 6.70
CA GLU A 113 4.94 -36.95 7.92
C GLU A 113 4.12 -36.29 9.03
N SER A 114 4.42 -35.03 9.36
CA SER A 114 3.78 -34.31 10.48
C SER A 114 2.38 -33.78 10.15
N ARG A 115 2.03 -33.64 8.86
CA ARG A 115 0.79 -33.02 8.35
C ARG A 115 0.33 -31.82 9.19
N PRO A 116 1.07 -30.70 9.13
CA PRO A 116 0.73 -29.54 9.93
C PRO A 116 -0.65 -28.99 9.56
N GLU A 117 -1.44 -28.58 10.57
CA GLU A 117 -2.81 -28.07 10.39
C GLU A 117 -2.90 -26.87 9.44
N TRP A 118 -1.81 -26.11 9.30
CA TRP A 118 -1.78 -24.96 8.40
C TRP A 118 -1.60 -25.33 6.93
N LEU A 119 -1.15 -26.55 6.61
CA LEU A 119 -0.85 -27.01 5.25
C LEU A 119 -2.00 -27.87 4.71
N ASP A 120 -3.04 -27.22 4.19
CA ASP A 120 -4.16 -27.87 3.53
C ASP A 120 -3.77 -28.51 2.19
N LYS A 121 -4.53 -29.52 1.73
CA LYS A 121 -4.32 -30.17 0.42
C LYS A 121 -4.29 -29.15 -0.74
N GLN A 122 -5.08 -28.08 -0.65
CA GLN A 122 -5.10 -27.00 -1.66
C GLN A 122 -3.79 -26.21 -1.69
N LYS A 123 -3.14 -26.00 -0.53
CA LYS A 123 -1.88 -25.26 -0.44
C LYS A 123 -0.74 -26.06 -1.07
N VAL A 124 -0.74 -27.37 -0.88
CA VAL A 124 0.23 -28.27 -1.52
C VAL A 124 0.16 -28.18 -3.05
N THR A 125 -1.02 -27.98 -3.64
CA THR A 125 -1.17 -27.79 -5.09
C THR A 125 -0.71 -26.42 -5.60
N THR A 126 -0.57 -25.43 -4.72
CA THR A 126 -0.10 -24.08 -5.07
C THR A 126 1.42 -24.02 -5.27
N ILE A 127 2.15 -25.01 -4.76
CA ILE A 127 3.60 -25.09 -4.94
C ILE A 127 3.88 -25.35 -6.44
N PRO A 128 4.56 -24.41 -7.14
CA PRO A 128 4.93 -24.63 -8.53
C PRO A 128 5.91 -25.80 -8.62
N LYS A 129 5.64 -26.73 -9.54
CA LYS A 129 6.48 -27.90 -9.83
C LYS A 129 7.75 -27.51 -10.57
#